data_AF-H2C882-F1
#
_entry.id   AF-H2C882-F1
#
_cell.length_a   1.000
_cell.length_b   1.000
_cell.length_c   1.000
_cell.angle_alpha   90.00
_cell.angle_beta   90.00
_cell.angle_gamma   90.00
#
_symmetry.space_group_name_H-M   'P 1'
#
loop_
_entity.id
_entity.type
_entity.pdbx_description
1 polymer ?
#
loop_
_entity_poly.entity_id
_entity_poly.type
_entity_poly.pdbx_seq_one_letter_code
_entity_poly.pdbx_strand_id
1 'polypeptide(L)'
;MGTKLIVYVLFFDIFLALMAGAYSGLSAPSIPATPSYTSAVNLASSIVWSAGIPSITLVPSFSILGTTVPSITIPSITFFSISFSWLAPVIYVFDWIIWTFVTIASVMGYLLSIFTGSVSLLASVPVVGPFLTAFTLIINFILIWELVKLIRGYGP
;
A
#
# COMPACT_ATOMS: atom_id res chain seq x y z
N MET A 1 28.91 -19.35 24.60
CA MET A 1 28.89 -19.86 23.21
C MET A 1 27.47 -20.00 22.62
N GLY A 2 26.43 -20.34 23.40
CA GLY A 2 25.06 -20.49 22.88
C GLY A 2 24.43 -19.24 22.26
N THR A 3 24.70 -18.04 22.78
CA THR A 3 24.08 -16.80 22.30
C THR A 3 24.50 -16.42 20.87
N LYS A 4 25.77 -16.62 20.51
CA LYS A 4 26.26 -16.36 19.15
C LYS A 4 25.62 -17.33 18.15
N LEU A 5 25.47 -18.60 18.52
CA LEU A 5 24.83 -19.61 17.69
C LEU A 5 23.35 -19.30 17.44
N ILE A 6 22.61 -18.94 18.49
CA ILE A 6 21.19 -18.56 18.40
C ILE A 6 21.00 -17.34 17.49
N VAL A 7 21.87 -16.33 17.61
CA VAL A 7 21.84 -15.14 16.75
C VAL A 7 22.11 -15.53 15.29
N TYR A 8 23.08 -16.40 15.01
CA TYR A 8 23.32 -16.85 13.63
C TYR A 8 22.15 -17.64 13.04
N VAL A 9 21.45 -18.46 13.84
CA VAL A 9 20.26 -19.20 13.39
C VAL A 9 19.08 -18.27 13.11
N LEU A 10 18.84 -17.26 13.96
CA LEU A 10 17.79 -16.27 13.73
C LEU A 10 18.05 -15.41 12.49
N PHE A 11 19.30 -14.96 12.30
CA PHE A 11 19.66 -14.25 11.07
C PHE A 11 19.53 -15.14 9.84
N PHE A 12 19.90 -16.42 9.96
CA PHE A 12 19.71 -17.40 8.89
C PHE A 12 18.24 -17.50 8.47
N ASP A 13 17.31 -17.67 9.42
CA ASP A 13 15.87 -17.74 9.11
C ASP A 13 15.34 -16.47 8.45
N ILE A 14 15.78 -15.29 8.93
CA ILE A 14 15.38 -14.00 8.35
C ILE A 14 15.90 -13.87 6.91
N PHE A 15 17.17 -14.19 6.67
CA PHE A 15 17.75 -14.14 5.31
C PHE A 15 17.09 -15.15 4.37
N LEU A 16 16.76 -16.34 4.85
CA LEU A 16 16.10 -17.38 4.06
C LEU A 16 14.66 -16.97 3.70
N ALA A 17 13.93 -16.37 4.63
CA ALA A 17 12.61 -15.80 4.37
C ALA A 17 12.66 -14.62 3.38
N LEU A 18 13.65 -13.72 3.53
CA LEU A 18 13.84 -12.59 2.63
C LEU A 18 14.23 -13.04 1.22
N MET A 19 15.07 -14.07 1.11
CA MET A 19 15.48 -14.67 -0.16
C MET A 19 14.35 -15.45 -0.82
N ALA A 20 13.55 -16.22 -0.08
CA ALA A 20 12.37 -16.89 -0.60
C ALA A 20 11.34 -15.87 -1.14
N GLY A 21 11.20 -14.72 -0.46
CA GLY A 21 10.41 -13.58 -0.95
C GLY A 21 10.99 -12.98 -2.25
N ALA A 22 12.31 -12.81 -2.33
CA ALA A 22 12.98 -12.25 -3.51
C ALA A 22 12.91 -13.18 -4.74
N TYR A 23 13.12 -14.49 -4.56
CA TYR A 23 13.06 -15.48 -5.65
C TYR A 23 11.63 -15.78 -6.12
N SER A 24 10.62 -15.53 -5.28
CA SER A 24 9.20 -15.63 -5.67
C SER A 24 8.68 -14.36 -6.38
N GLY A 25 9.54 -13.35 -6.59
CA GLY A 25 9.15 -12.10 -7.26
C GLY A 25 8.16 -11.25 -6.46
N LEU A 26 8.06 -11.48 -5.15
CA LEU A 26 7.12 -10.76 -4.29
C LEU A 26 7.64 -9.35 -4.01
N SER A 27 6.82 -8.36 -4.34
CA SER A 27 7.03 -6.98 -3.92
C SER A 27 6.39 -6.74 -2.55
N ALA A 28 6.94 -5.78 -1.80
CA ALA A 28 6.37 -5.37 -0.52
C ALA A 28 4.90 -4.95 -0.67
N PRO A 29 4.05 -5.19 0.34
CA PRO A 29 2.65 -4.79 0.28
C PRO A 29 2.53 -3.27 0.08
N SER A 30 1.72 -2.86 -0.89
CA SER A 30 1.41 -1.44 -1.10
C SER A 30 0.39 -0.98 -0.06
N ILE A 31 0.87 -0.35 1.01
CA ILE A 31 0.01 0.23 2.04
C ILE A 31 -0.49 1.60 1.54
N PRO A 32 -1.81 1.85 1.52
CA PRO A 32 -2.33 3.16 1.14
C PRO A 32 -1.92 4.24 2.15
N ALA A 33 -1.82 5.48 1.69
CA ALA A 33 -1.51 6.62 2.56
C ALA A 33 -2.54 6.74 3.69
N THR A 34 -2.08 7.17 4.87
CA THR A 34 -2.95 7.39 6.02
C THR A 34 -4.00 8.46 5.71
N PRO A 35 -5.25 8.28 6.18
CA PRO A 35 -6.30 9.28 6.00
C PRO A 35 -5.90 10.62 6.60
N SER A 36 -6.22 11.70 5.91
CA SER A 36 -5.98 13.06 6.42
C SER A 36 -7.29 13.73 6.81
N TYR A 37 -7.27 14.58 7.84
CA TYR A 37 -8.46 15.35 8.18
C TYR A 37 -8.85 16.30 7.04
N THR A 38 -7.87 16.84 6.32
CA THR A 38 -8.08 17.72 5.17
C THR A 38 -8.89 17.05 4.06
N SER A 39 -8.62 15.78 3.75
CA SER A 39 -9.41 15.03 2.76
C SER A 39 -10.85 14.83 3.22
N ALA A 40 -11.08 14.56 4.50
CA ALA A 40 -12.43 14.43 5.05
C ALA A 40 -13.20 15.76 5.02
N VAL A 41 -12.54 16.89 5.29
CA VAL A 41 -13.13 18.24 5.16
C VAL A 41 -13.49 18.54 3.72
N ASN A 42 -12.61 18.23 2.77
CA ASN A 42 -12.89 18.43 1.35
C ASN A 42 -14.11 17.61 0.90
N LEU A 43 -14.18 16.34 1.30
CA LEU A 43 -15.34 15.49 1.02
C LEU A 43 -16.63 16.05 1.65
N ALA A 44 -16.59 16.40 2.93
CA ALA A 44 -17.74 16.92 3.66
C ALA A 44 -18.24 18.26 3.09
N SER A 45 -17.32 19.15 2.70
CA SER A 45 -17.63 20.45 2.11
C SER A 45 -18.17 20.36 0.68
N SER A 46 -17.88 19.28 -0.04
CA SER A 46 -18.45 19.02 -1.37
C SER A 46 -19.94 18.67 -1.32
N ILE A 47 -20.42 18.19 -0.17
CA ILE A 47 -21.83 17.90 0.06
C ILE A 47 -22.50 19.23 0.40
N VAL A 48 -23.20 19.78 -0.60
CA VAL A 48 -23.93 21.04 -0.49
C VAL A 48 -25.38 20.81 -0.87
N TRP A 49 -26.29 21.28 0.00
CA TRP A 49 -27.70 21.40 -0.35
C TRP A 49 -28.03 22.85 -0.62
N SER A 50 -28.34 23.16 -1.87
CA SER A 50 -28.80 24.48 -2.28
C SER A 50 -30.18 24.40 -2.92
N ALA A 51 -31.02 25.39 -2.65
CA ALA A 51 -32.24 25.64 -3.41
C ALA A 51 -32.14 26.99 -4.11
N GLY A 52 -32.68 27.05 -5.32
CA GLY A 52 -32.60 28.25 -6.13
C GLY A 52 -33.38 28.13 -7.43
N ILE A 53 -33.49 29.26 -8.11
CA ILE A 53 -33.98 29.34 -9.48
C ILE A 53 -32.74 29.21 -10.38
N PRO A 54 -32.67 28.20 -11.28
CA PRO A 54 -31.58 28.10 -12.23
C PRO A 54 -31.61 29.30 -13.18
N SER A 55 -30.49 29.61 -13.83
CA SER A 55 -30.48 30.67 -14.84
C SER A 55 -31.44 30.31 -15.99
N ILE A 56 -32.29 31.25 -16.39
CA ILE A 56 -33.24 31.05 -17.48
C ILE A 56 -32.85 31.95 -18.64
N THR A 57 -32.54 31.35 -19.78
CA THR A 57 -32.38 32.10 -21.03
C THR A 57 -33.75 32.45 -21.59
N LEU A 58 -34.10 33.74 -21.60
CA LEU A 58 -35.33 34.22 -22.23
C LEU A 58 -35.19 34.31 -23.74
N VAL A 59 -34.04 34.82 -24.20
CA VAL A 59 -33.74 35.00 -25.63
C VAL A 59 -32.37 34.40 -25.88
N PRO A 60 -32.24 33.31 -26.66
CA PRO A 60 -30.95 32.78 -27.04
C PRO A 60 -30.22 33.78 -27.94
N SER A 61 -28.89 33.71 -27.99
CA SER A 61 -28.12 34.54 -28.91
C SER A 61 -28.45 34.14 -30.35
N PHE A 62 -28.53 35.12 -31.24
CA PHE A 62 -28.74 34.90 -32.66
C PHE A 62 -27.92 35.92 -33.46
N SER A 63 -27.70 35.65 -34.74
CA SER A 63 -26.92 36.52 -35.63
C SER A 63 -27.81 37.08 -36.73
N ILE A 64 -27.67 38.38 -37.00
CA ILE A 64 -28.31 39.06 -38.13
C ILE A 64 -27.20 39.71 -38.95
N LEU A 65 -27.12 39.36 -40.25
CA LEU A 65 -26.13 39.88 -41.19
C LEU A 65 -24.68 39.82 -40.65
N GLY A 66 -24.32 38.73 -39.97
CA GLY A 66 -22.97 38.51 -39.43
C GLY A 66 -22.69 39.19 -38.09
N THR A 67 -23.64 39.94 -37.54
CA THR A 67 -23.52 40.56 -36.21
C THR A 67 -24.26 39.74 -35.17
N THR A 68 -23.57 39.25 -34.14
CA THR A 68 -24.18 38.45 -33.06
C THR A 68 -24.85 39.34 -32.03
N VAL A 69 -26.16 39.13 -31.85
CA VAL A 69 -26.92 39.71 -30.75
C VAL A 69 -26.76 38.79 -29.53
N PRO A 70 -26.35 39.32 -28.36
CA PRO A 70 -26.13 38.51 -27.16
C PRO A 70 -27.43 37.94 -26.61
N SER A 71 -27.34 36.80 -25.91
CA SER A 71 -28.49 36.20 -25.24
C SER A 71 -28.93 37.02 -24.04
N ILE A 72 -30.24 37.07 -23.79
CA ILE A 72 -30.81 37.64 -22.56
C ILE A 72 -31.12 36.50 -21.60
N THR A 73 -30.41 36.49 -20.47
CA THR A 73 -30.55 35.48 -19.41
C THR A 73 -30.96 36.16 -18.09
N ILE A 74 -31.89 35.53 -17.37
CA ILE A 74 -32.10 35.80 -15.94
C ILE A 74 -31.00 35.02 -15.19
N PRO A 75 -30.20 35.68 -14.34
CA PRO A 75 -29.18 35.02 -13.54
C PRO A 75 -29.82 34.05 -12.55
N SER A 76 -29.08 33.00 -12.18
CA SER A 76 -29.54 32.08 -11.13
C SER A 76 -29.68 32.80 -9.80
N ILE A 77 -30.72 32.47 -9.04
CA ILE A 77 -30.96 32.98 -7.69
C ILE A 77 -30.81 31.83 -6.72
N THR A 78 -29.93 31.94 -5.73
CA THR A 78 -29.80 30.95 -4.64
C THR A 78 -30.55 31.45 -3.41
N PHE A 79 -31.53 30.70 -2.93
CA PHE A 79 -32.30 31.04 -1.73
C PHE A 79 -31.56 30.63 -0.46
N PHE A 80 -30.98 29.44 -0.47
CA PHE A 80 -30.11 28.95 0.59
C PHE A 80 -29.05 28.01 0.03
N SER A 81 -27.95 27.91 0.75
CA SER A 81 -26.89 26.93 0.53
C SER A 81 -26.39 26.45 1.88
N ILE A 82 -26.49 25.16 2.14
CA ILE A 82 -26.06 24.52 3.38
C ILE A 82 -24.94 23.55 3.03
N SER A 83 -23.75 23.80 3.58
CA SER A 83 -22.62 22.88 3.49
C SER A 83 -22.64 21.88 4.64
N PHE A 84 -22.34 20.61 4.37
CA PHE A 84 -22.25 19.56 5.38
C PHE A 84 -20.83 19.37 5.94
N SER A 85 -19.98 20.41 5.91
CA SER A 85 -18.61 20.38 6.44
C SER A 85 -18.51 19.92 7.90
N TRP A 86 -19.58 20.08 8.69
CA TRP A 86 -19.68 19.61 10.06
C TRP A 86 -19.64 18.07 10.19
N LEU A 87 -19.88 17.31 9.11
CA LEU A 87 -19.73 15.86 9.07
C LEU A 87 -18.26 15.41 8.97
N ALA A 88 -17.31 16.31 8.75
CA ALA A 88 -15.90 15.96 8.58
C ALA A 88 -15.32 15.08 9.70
N PRO A 89 -15.61 15.31 11.01
CA PRO A 89 -15.14 14.41 12.07
C PRO A 89 -15.67 12.98 11.94
N VAL A 90 -16.94 12.83 11.54
CA VAL A 90 -17.57 11.50 11.36
C VAL A 90 -16.93 10.79 10.18
N ILE A 91 -16.82 11.46 9.03
CA ILE A 91 -16.18 10.92 7.82
C ILE A 91 -14.73 10.51 8.11
N TYR A 92 -13.97 11.34 8.83
CA TYR A 92 -12.59 11.05 9.19
C TYR A 92 -12.44 9.77 10.02
N VAL A 93 -13.34 9.52 10.97
CA VAL A 93 -13.34 8.27 11.76
C VAL A 93 -13.63 7.07 10.86
N PHE A 94 -14.58 7.16 9.94
CA PHE A 94 -14.86 6.08 9.00
C PHE A 94 -13.69 5.81 8.05
N ASP A 95 -13.02 6.85 7.55
CA ASP A 95 -11.82 6.69 6.70
C ASP A 95 -10.71 5.95 7.46
N TRP A 96 -10.52 6.24 8.75
CA TRP A 96 -9.57 5.52 9.61
C TRP A 96 -9.92 4.04 9.80
N ILE A 97 -11.21 3.75 10.01
CA ILE A 97 -11.69 2.37 10.14
C ILE A 97 -11.42 1.62 8.82
N ILE A 98 -11.80 2.20 7.68
CA ILE A 98 -11.58 1.61 6.35
C ILE A 98 -10.09 1.38 6.11
N TRP A 99 -9.25 2.39 6.36
CA TRP A 99 -7.80 2.29 6.18
C TRP A 99 -7.18 1.18 7.03
N THR A 100 -7.65 1.00 8.26
CA THR A 100 -7.19 -0.08 9.15
C THR A 100 -7.49 -1.45 8.55
N PHE A 101 -8.71 -1.68 8.07
CA PHE A 101 -9.08 -2.94 7.43
C PHE A 101 -8.29 -3.19 6.14
N VAL A 102 -8.12 -2.17 5.28
CA VAL A 102 -7.34 -2.30 4.05
C VAL A 102 -5.88 -2.64 4.35
N THR A 103 -5.28 -1.97 5.34
CA THR A 103 -3.89 -2.23 5.75
C THR A 103 -3.71 -3.65 6.26
N ILE A 104 -4.60 -4.12 7.13
CA ILE A 104 -4.59 -5.51 7.63
C ILE A 104 -4.72 -6.50 6.47
N ALA A 105 -5.66 -6.27 5.55
CA ALA A 105 -5.87 -7.13 4.39
C ALA A 105 -4.63 -7.19 3.48
N SER A 106 -3.98 -6.06 3.22
CA SER A 106 -2.74 -6.00 2.42
C SER A 106 -1.60 -6.78 3.08
N VAL A 107 -1.41 -6.63 4.40
CA VAL A 107 -0.36 -7.35 5.14
C VAL A 107 -0.65 -8.86 5.14
N MET A 108 -1.90 -9.25 5.43
CA MET A 108 -2.31 -10.66 5.42
C MET A 108 -2.17 -11.29 4.03
N GLY A 109 -2.56 -10.57 2.98
CA GLY A 109 -2.39 -11.02 1.59
C GLY A 109 -0.92 -11.25 1.24
N TYR A 110 -0.04 -10.32 1.64
CA TYR A 110 1.40 -10.48 1.45
C TYR A 110 1.97 -11.69 2.18
N LEU A 111 1.61 -11.89 3.45
CA LEU A 111 2.03 -13.08 4.21
C LEU A 111 1.58 -14.37 3.52
N LEU A 112 0.33 -14.43 3.05
CA LEU A 112 -0.17 -15.58 2.32
C LEU A 112 0.61 -15.81 1.02
N SER A 113 0.93 -14.74 0.27
CA SER A 113 1.76 -14.83 -0.93
C SER A 113 3.16 -15.36 -0.63
N ILE A 114 3.79 -14.98 0.49
CA ILE A 114 5.07 -15.56 0.93
C ILE A 114 4.91 -17.06 1.17
N PHE A 115 3.86 -17.48 1.88
CA PHE A 115 3.62 -18.90 2.15
C PHE A 115 3.44 -19.69 0.85
N THR A 116 2.59 -19.20 -0.06
CA THR A 116 2.35 -19.86 -1.36
C THR A 116 3.60 -19.89 -2.23
N GLY A 117 4.35 -18.78 -2.30
CA GLY A 117 5.62 -18.69 -3.02
C GLY A 117 6.66 -19.66 -2.47
N SER A 118 6.76 -19.77 -1.14
CA SER A 118 7.67 -20.69 -0.46
C SER A 118 7.32 -22.16 -0.77
N VAL A 119 6.03 -22.52 -0.77
CA VAL A 119 5.57 -23.86 -1.16
C VAL A 119 5.87 -24.17 -2.63
N SER A 120 5.68 -23.20 -3.53
CA SER A 120 6.01 -23.35 -4.95
C SER A 120 7.51 -23.55 -5.21
N LEU A 121 8.36 -22.81 -4.50
CA LEU A 121 9.82 -22.98 -4.54
C LEU A 121 10.23 -24.35 -3.99
N LEU A 122 9.60 -24.79 -2.90
CA LEU A 122 9.84 -26.11 -2.32
C LEU A 122 9.37 -27.25 -3.23
N ALA A 123 8.33 -27.04 -4.03
CA ALA A 123 7.86 -27.99 -5.04
C ALA A 123 8.75 -28.00 -6.31
N SER A 124 9.53 -26.94 -6.54
CA SER A 124 10.43 -26.77 -7.68
C SER A 124 11.86 -27.28 -7.41
N VAL A 125 11.97 -28.34 -6.57
CA VAL A 125 13.22 -28.99 -6.14
C VAL A 125 14.27 -29.19 -7.25
N PRO A 126 13.92 -29.51 -8.52
CA PRO A 126 14.94 -29.71 -9.55
C PRO A 126 15.76 -28.45 -9.91
N VAL A 127 15.21 -27.25 -9.68
CA VAL A 127 15.86 -25.96 -10.03
C VAL A 127 16.47 -25.28 -8.81
N VAL A 128 15.82 -25.38 -7.65
CA VAL A 128 16.28 -24.76 -6.38
C VAL A 128 17.24 -25.68 -5.62
N GLY A 129 17.17 -26.99 -5.84
CA GLY A 129 18.00 -28.03 -5.21
C GLY A 129 19.50 -27.80 -5.36
N PRO A 130 20.03 -27.54 -6.57
CA PRO A 130 21.46 -27.27 -6.75
C PRO A 130 21.94 -26.00 -6.03
N PHE A 131 21.10 -24.95 -5.99
CA PHE A 131 21.43 -23.68 -5.34
C PHE A 131 21.41 -23.80 -3.81
N LEU A 132 20.36 -24.39 -3.22
CA LEU A 132 20.31 -24.67 -1.78
C LEU A 132 21.41 -25.62 -1.34
N THR A 133 21.75 -26.60 -2.16
CA THR A 133 22.85 -27.54 -1.88
C THR A 133 24.19 -26.80 -1.89
N ALA A 134 24.47 -25.95 -2.89
CA ALA A 134 25.69 -25.14 -2.93
C ALA A 134 25.80 -24.19 -1.73
N PHE A 135 24.70 -23.55 -1.35
CA PHE A 135 24.69 -22.60 -0.22
C PHE A 135 24.83 -23.31 1.14
N THR A 136 24.19 -24.46 1.32
CA THR A 136 24.33 -25.31 2.51
C THR A 136 25.76 -25.85 2.64
N LEU A 137 26.41 -26.15 1.53
CA LEU A 137 27.81 -26.59 1.48
C LEU A 137 28.77 -25.47 1.90
N ILE A 138 28.55 -24.25 1.43
CA ILE A 138 29.32 -23.06 1.84
C ILE A 138 29.18 -22.79 3.35
N ILE A 139 27.97 -22.86 3.89
CA ILE A 139 27.74 -22.63 5.32
C ILE A 139 28.35 -23.75 6.18
N ASN A 140 28.16 -25.01 5.79
CA ASN A 140 28.82 -26.13 6.48
C ASN A 140 30.35 -25.97 6.46
N PHE A 141 30.91 -25.49 5.34
CA PHE A 141 32.33 -25.21 5.24
C PHE A 141 32.77 -24.12 6.22
N ILE A 142 32.01 -23.03 6.35
CA ILE A 142 32.28 -21.95 7.32
C ILE A 142 32.17 -22.45 8.77
N LEU A 143 31.13 -23.24 9.09
CA LEU A 143 30.94 -23.78 10.44
C LEU A 143 32.04 -24.77 10.83
N ILE A 144 32.41 -25.66 9.91
CA ILE A 144 33.55 -26.57 10.11
C ILE A 144 34.85 -25.78 10.27
N TRP A 145 35.04 -24.73 9.48
CA TRP A 145 36.23 -23.87 9.57
C TRP A 145 36.34 -23.15 10.92
N GLU A 146 35.23 -22.57 11.41
CA GLU A 146 35.18 -21.97 12.74
C GLU A 146 35.42 -23.01 13.84
N LEU A 147 34.88 -24.23 13.71
CA LEU A 147 35.14 -25.32 14.64
C LEU A 147 36.62 -25.74 14.63
N VAL A 148 37.26 -25.80 13.45
CA VAL A 148 38.69 -26.08 13.31
C VAL A 148 39.54 -24.97 13.95
N LYS A 149 39.20 -23.69 13.79
CA LYS A 149 39.88 -22.59 14.48
C LYS A 149 39.81 -22.75 16.00
N LEU A 150 38.63 -23.11 16.49
CA LEU A 150 38.35 -23.32 17.91
C LEU A 150 39.19 -24.47 18.50
N ILE A 151 39.32 -25.57 17.76
CA ILE A 151 40.15 -26.73 18.15
C ILE A 151 41.65 -26.41 18.09
N ARG A 152 42.08 -25.65 17.08
CA ARG A 152 43.49 -25.27 16.90
C ARG A 152 43.97 -24.17 17.86
N GLY A 153 43.12 -23.72 18.79
CA GLY A 153 43.49 -22.69 19.76
C GLY A 153 43.64 -21.30 19.16
N TYR A 154 43.19 -21.09 17.92
CA TYR A 154 42.97 -19.75 17.38
C TYR A 154 41.67 -19.20 17.98
N GLY A 155 41.65 -19.00 19.30
CA GLY A 155 40.71 -18.09 19.93
C GLY A 155 41.01 -16.66 19.50
N PRO A 156 40.04 -15.73 19.61
CA PRO A 156 40.17 -14.35 19.14
C PRO A 156 41.45 -13.65 19.63
#